data_AF-A0A948MCE9-F1
#
_entry.id   AF-A0A948MCE9-F1
#
_cell.length_a   1.000
_cell.length_b   1.000
_cell.length_c   1.000
_cell.angle_alpha   90.00
_cell.angle_beta   90.00
_cell.angle_gamma   90.00
#
_symmetry.space_group_name_H-M   'P 1'
#
loop_
_entity.id
_entity.type
_entity.pdbx_description
1 polymer ?
#
loop_
_entity_poly.entity_id
_entity_poly.type
_entity_poly.pdbx_seq_one_letter_code
_entity_poly.pdbx_strand_id
1 'polypeptide(L)'
;MGRQVKTSQLIMIWLLPLVVVGGLFVPLLGYLVLLMMITLLILAYFRGRFWCWHLCPRGAFLDLVLAKFSLKKKIPRLFTKPPVRWAIFALFMLAFTFQLITADKTWLAFGVVFVRMCLVTTLIAIFIGIPINQRAWCAICPMGTLQGKINSCSRRKK
;
A
#
# COMPACT_ATOMS: atom_id res chain seq x y z
N MET A 1 13.41 -17.65 11.05
CA MET A 1 12.95 -16.50 10.24
C MET A 1 12.24 -15.54 11.19
N GLY A 2 13.01 -14.58 11.74
CA GLY A 2 12.65 -13.82 12.95
C GLY A 2 11.43 -12.92 12.77
N ARG A 3 10.45 -13.08 13.67
CA ARG A 3 9.22 -12.29 13.75
C ARG A 3 9.52 -11.04 14.59
N GLN A 4 10.03 -9.98 13.97
CA GLN A 4 10.25 -8.69 14.63
C GLN A 4 9.02 -7.80 14.43
N VAL A 5 7.98 -8.03 15.24
CA VAL A 5 6.81 -7.13 15.30
C VAL A 5 7.18 -5.98 16.23
N LYS A 6 7.68 -4.87 15.69
CA LYS A 6 7.93 -3.65 16.48
C LYS A 6 6.60 -3.01 16.90
N THR A 7 6.54 -2.49 18.12
CA THR A 7 5.39 -1.81 18.75
C THR A 7 4.73 -0.73 17.86
N SER A 8 5.52 -0.06 17.01
CA SER A 8 5.02 0.93 16.04
C SER A 8 4.10 0.36 14.95
N GLN A 9 4.18 -0.93 14.62
CA GLN A 9 3.25 -1.58 13.68
C GLN A 9 1.89 -1.89 14.30
N LEU A 10 1.86 -2.07 15.63
CA LEU A 10 0.65 -2.36 16.38
C LEU A 10 -0.24 -1.11 16.53
N ILE A 11 0.36 0.08 16.66
CA ILE A 11 -0.38 1.35 16.71
C ILE A 11 -1.05 1.67 15.37
N MET A 12 -0.40 1.34 14.25
CA MET A 12 -0.91 1.57 12.90
C MET A 12 -1.94 0.53 12.44
N ILE A 13 -2.10 -0.58 13.17
CA ILE A 13 -3.12 -1.61 12.91
C ILE A 13 -4.53 -1.06 13.17
N TRP A 14 -4.67 -0.19 14.17
CA TRP A 14 -5.94 0.42 14.54
C TRP A 14 -6.40 1.44 13.51
N LEU A 15 -5.46 1.99 12.72
CA LEU A 15 -5.74 2.97 11.68
C LEU A 15 -6.54 2.37 10.52
N LEU A 16 -6.36 1.09 10.17
CA LEU A 16 -7.02 0.49 9.01
C LEU A 16 -8.50 0.16 9.27
N PRO A 17 -8.90 -0.50 10.39
CA PRO A 17 -10.29 -0.62 10.78
C PRO A 17 -10.93 0.74 11.01
N LEU A 18 -10.21 1.71 11.61
CA LEU A 18 -10.70 3.07 11.79
C LEU A 18 -10.97 3.77 10.45
N VAL A 19 -10.13 3.56 9.43
CA VAL A 19 -10.33 4.10 8.07
C VAL A 19 -11.47 3.38 7.34
N VAL A 20 -11.63 2.06 7.51
CA VAL A 20 -12.72 1.30 6.87
C VAL A 20 -14.07 1.62 7.50
N VAL A 21 -14.14 1.73 8.83
CA VAL A 21 -15.36 2.07 9.57
C VAL A 21 -15.66 3.56 9.48
N GLY A 22 -14.64 4.42 9.61
CA GLY A 22 -14.76 5.87 9.53
C GLY A 22 -14.99 6.40 8.10
N GLY A 23 -14.49 5.70 7.07
CA GLY A 23 -14.71 6.07 5.67
C GLY A 23 -16.16 5.89 5.19
N LEU A 24 -16.98 5.11 5.92
CA LEU A 24 -18.40 4.95 5.65
C LEU A 24 -19.26 6.09 6.23
N PHE A 25 -18.76 6.77 7.28
CA PHE A 25 -19.50 7.81 8.01
C PHE A 25 -18.93 9.22 7.84
N VAL A 26 -17.64 9.38 7.50
CA VAL A 26 -16.96 10.69 7.49
C VAL A 26 -16.00 10.81 6.28
N PRO A 27 -16.35 11.56 5.21
CA PRO A 27 -15.46 11.84 4.07
C PRO A 27 -14.16 12.58 4.46
N LEU A 28 -14.12 13.18 5.65
CA LEU A 28 -12.95 13.87 6.22
C LEU A 28 -11.74 12.95 6.46
N LEU A 29 -11.94 11.63 6.67
CA LEU A 29 -10.83 10.69 6.87
C LEU A 29 -9.98 10.45 5.61
N GLY A 30 -10.51 10.75 4.42
CA GLY A 30 -9.73 10.61 3.17
C GLY A 30 -8.50 11.52 3.12
N TYR A 31 -8.57 12.70 3.76
CA TYR A 31 -7.43 13.61 3.90
C TYR A 31 -6.29 13.01 4.73
N LEU A 32 -6.63 12.18 5.72
CA LEU A 32 -5.64 11.50 6.58
C LEU A 32 -4.87 10.43 5.79
N VAL A 33 -5.55 9.72 4.88
CA VAL A 33 -4.90 8.76 3.95
C VAL A 33 -3.94 9.47 3.00
N LEU A 34 -4.35 10.63 2.46
CA LEU A 34 -3.50 11.46 1.60
C LEU A 34 -2.26 11.94 2.37
N LEU A 35 -2.43 12.42 3.60
CA LEU A 35 -1.35 12.86 4.47
C LEU A 35 -0.36 11.71 4.71
N MET A 36 -0.85 10.50 5.01
CA MET A 36 0.00 9.31 5.15
C MET A 36 0.76 8.97 3.87
N MET A 37 0.14 9.06 2.70
CA MET A 37 0.83 8.82 1.40
C MET A 37 1.96 9.83 1.18
N ILE A 38 1.72 11.12 1.48
CA ILE A 38 2.71 12.18 1.38
C ILE A 38 3.86 11.94 2.36
N THR A 39 3.55 11.65 3.63
CA THR A 39 4.56 11.34 4.65
C THR A 39 5.42 10.15 4.24
N LEU A 40 4.84 9.10 3.66
CA LEU A 40 5.60 7.95 3.16
C LEU A 40 6.53 8.31 2.00
N LEU A 41 6.12 9.24 1.13
CA LEU A 41 6.94 9.72 0.02
C LEU A 41 8.14 10.54 0.50
N ILE A 42 7.91 11.46 1.44
CA ILE A 42 8.94 12.30 2.07
C ILE A 42 9.93 11.43 2.83
N LEU A 43 9.45 10.45 3.60
CA LEU A 43 10.32 9.54 4.36
C LEU A 43 11.12 8.60 3.44
N ALA A 44 10.56 8.20 2.30
CA ALA A 44 11.28 7.40 1.32
C ALA A 44 12.47 8.14 0.70
N TYR A 45 12.40 9.48 0.62
CA TYR A 45 13.52 10.31 0.18
C TYR A 45 14.72 10.22 1.16
N PHE A 46 14.45 10.13 2.47
CA PHE A 46 15.48 10.07 3.51
C PHE A 46 16.02 8.67 3.81
N ARG A 47 15.15 7.64 3.88
CA ARG A 47 15.52 6.32 4.42
C ARG A 47 15.04 5.10 3.62
N GLY A 48 14.96 5.22 2.30
CA GLY A 48 14.84 4.11 1.34
C GLY A 48 13.70 3.10 1.59
N ARG A 49 13.78 1.93 0.93
CA ARG A 49 12.75 0.84 0.96
C ARG A 49 12.55 0.16 2.33
N PHE A 50 13.25 0.59 3.38
CA PHE A 50 13.16 -0.02 4.71
C PHE A 50 11.80 0.20 5.38
N TRP A 51 11.16 1.34 5.09
CA TRP A 51 9.90 1.75 5.71
C TRP A 51 8.66 1.06 5.13
N CYS A 52 8.62 0.76 3.81
CA CYS A 52 7.53 -0.04 3.22
C CYS A 52 7.45 -1.47 3.81
N TRP A 53 8.58 -2.02 4.26
CA TRP A 53 8.64 -3.35 4.86
C TRP A 53 8.27 -3.36 6.35
N HIS A 54 8.37 -2.22 7.05
CA HIS A 54 8.18 -2.14 8.51
C HIS A 54 7.11 -1.15 8.97
N LEU A 55 6.54 -0.30 8.11
CA LEU A 55 5.67 0.80 8.54
C LEU A 55 4.39 0.98 7.73
N CYS A 56 4.17 0.18 6.68
CA CYS A 56 2.96 0.31 5.88
C CYS A 56 1.76 -0.29 6.64
N PRO A 57 0.71 0.48 7.00
CA PRO A 57 -0.40 0.01 7.84
C PRO A 57 -1.12 -1.20 7.22
N ARG A 58 -1.25 -1.19 5.89
CA ARG A 58 -1.83 -2.28 5.11
C ARG A 58 -0.94 -3.52 5.05
N GLY A 59 0.38 -3.33 5.09
CA GLY A 59 1.35 -4.44 5.16
C GLY A 59 1.35 -5.12 6.52
N ALA A 60 1.25 -4.33 7.61
CA ALA A 60 1.09 -4.83 8.98
C ALA A 60 -0.18 -5.68 9.13
N PHE A 61 -1.29 -5.20 8.56
CA PHE A 61 -2.56 -5.91 8.56
C PHE A 61 -2.48 -7.26 7.84
N LEU A 62 -1.91 -7.27 6.63
CA LEU A 62 -1.72 -8.53 5.89
C LEU A 62 -0.79 -9.51 6.61
N ASP A 63 0.29 -9.03 7.24
CA ASP A 63 1.24 -9.89 7.95
C ASP A 63 0.63 -10.52 9.23
N LEU A 64 -0.44 -9.95 9.80
CA LEU A 64 -1.14 -10.54 10.94
C LEU A 64 -2.30 -11.45 10.51
N VAL A 65 -3.16 -10.93 9.63
CA VAL A 65 -4.39 -11.62 9.18
C VAL A 65 -4.05 -12.80 8.27
N LEU A 66 -3.17 -12.56 7.28
CA LEU A 66 -2.79 -13.61 6.34
C LEU A 66 -1.63 -14.48 6.87
N ALA A 67 -0.88 -14.10 7.92
CA ALA A 67 0.11 -15.03 8.51
C ALA A 67 -0.51 -16.32 9.03
N LYS A 68 -1.79 -16.26 9.43
CA LYS A 68 -2.52 -17.42 9.94
C LYS A 68 -3.04 -18.32 8.82
N PHE A 69 -3.18 -17.79 7.60
CA PHE A 69 -3.85 -18.45 6.48
C PHE A 69 -2.95 -18.72 5.26
N SER A 70 -1.82 -18.02 5.14
CA SER A 70 -0.97 -18.03 3.95
C SER A 70 -0.04 -19.24 3.94
N LEU A 71 -0.09 -20.00 2.84
CA LEU A 71 0.95 -20.97 2.51
C LEU A 71 2.23 -20.17 2.24
N LYS A 72 3.25 -20.32 3.09
CA LYS A 72 4.54 -19.61 3.04
C LYS A 72 5.38 -20.03 1.81
N LYS A 73 4.83 -19.92 0.60
CA LYS A 73 5.46 -20.33 -0.65
C LYS A 73 6.41 -19.23 -1.12
N LYS A 74 7.52 -19.54 -1.79
CA LYS A 74 8.41 -18.47 -2.30
C LYS A 74 7.66 -17.63 -3.34
N ILE A 75 7.84 -16.30 -3.27
CA ILE A 75 7.24 -15.35 -4.21
C ILE A 75 7.67 -15.75 -5.64
N PRO A 76 6.73 -16.03 -6.57
CA PRO A 76 7.09 -16.49 -7.90
C PRO A 76 7.90 -15.42 -8.63
N ARG A 77 8.95 -15.84 -9.34
CA ARG A 77 9.84 -14.94 -10.11
C ARG A 77 9.09 -14.08 -11.14
N LEU A 78 7.90 -14.49 -11.53
CA LEU A 78 7.01 -13.74 -12.43
C LEU A 78 6.66 -12.35 -11.88
N PHE A 79 6.44 -12.21 -10.56
CA PHE A 79 6.06 -10.94 -9.94
C PHE A 79 7.24 -9.98 -9.67
N THR A 80 8.46 -10.50 -9.74
CA THR A 80 9.68 -9.70 -9.52
C THR A 80 10.19 -9.08 -10.82
N LYS A 81 9.68 -9.51 -11.99
CA LYS A 81 10.12 -8.99 -13.28
C LYS A 81 9.81 -7.48 -13.40
N PRO A 82 10.77 -6.64 -13.85
CA PRO A 82 10.55 -5.21 -14.04
C PRO A 82 9.33 -4.84 -14.91
N PRO A 83 9.02 -5.53 -16.03
CA PRO A 83 7.82 -5.19 -16.83
C PRO A 83 6.51 -5.36 -16.06
N VAL A 84 6.39 -6.39 -15.21
CA VAL A 84 5.18 -6.64 -14.42
C VAL A 84 4.94 -5.54 -13.39
N ARG A 85 6.02 -5.03 -12.78
CA ARG A 85 5.93 -3.92 -11.82
C ARG A 85 5.48 -2.62 -12.48
N TRP A 86 5.96 -2.34 -13.69
CA TRP A 86 5.55 -1.17 -14.47
C TRP A 86 4.13 -1.30 -15.03
N ALA A 87 3.74 -2.49 -15.50
CA ALA A 87 2.37 -2.76 -15.95
C ALA A 87 1.35 -2.49 -14.84
N ILE A 88 1.63 -2.91 -13.61
CA ILE A 88 0.73 -2.74 -12.48
C ILE A 88 0.73 -1.29 -11.97
N PHE A 89 1.87 -0.59 -12.09
CA PHE A 89 1.92 0.85 -11.85
C PHE A 89 1.02 1.62 -12.83
N ALA A 90 1.11 1.29 -14.13
CA ALA A 90 0.28 1.91 -15.16
C ALA A 90 -1.21 1.60 -14.95
N LEU A 91 -1.55 0.34 -14.66
CA LEU A 91 -2.92 -0.07 -14.34
C LEU A 91 -3.50 0.69 -13.14
N PHE A 92 -2.69 0.88 -12.10
CA PHE A 92 -3.13 1.60 -10.91
C PHE A 92 -3.38 3.09 -11.19
N MET A 93 -2.49 3.73 -11.98
CA MET A 93 -2.67 5.11 -12.39
C MET A 93 -3.94 5.28 -13.25
N LEU A 94 -4.16 4.37 -14.21
CA LEU A 94 -5.39 4.35 -15.01
C LEU A 94 -6.64 4.21 -14.13
N ALA A 95 -6.66 3.23 -13.22
CA ALA A 95 -7.80 3.01 -12.33
C ALA A 95 -8.08 4.20 -11.39
N PHE A 96 -7.03 4.91 -10.97
CA PHE A 96 -7.14 6.10 -10.14
C PHE A 96 -7.68 7.29 -10.94
N THR A 97 -7.13 7.55 -12.13
CA THR A 97 -7.63 8.61 -13.02
C THR A 97 -9.06 8.34 -13.45
N PHE A 98 -9.42 7.09 -13.73
CA PHE A 98 -10.78 6.72 -14.09
C PHE A 98 -11.76 7.00 -12.93
N GLN A 99 -11.40 6.63 -11.70
CA GLN A 99 -12.22 6.94 -10.51
C GLN A 99 -12.35 8.45 -10.26
N LEU A 100 -11.30 9.24 -10.54
CA LEU A 100 -11.32 10.69 -10.41
C LEU A 100 -12.24 11.37 -11.43
N ILE A 101 -12.30 10.87 -12.67
CA ILE A 101 -13.18 11.42 -13.71
C ILE A 101 -14.66 11.14 -13.37
N THR A 102 -14.95 9.98 -12.79
CA THR A 102 -16.29 9.59 -12.37
C THR A 102 -16.74 10.25 -11.06
N ALA A 103 -15.83 10.91 -10.33
CA ALA A 103 -16.15 11.56 -9.06
C ALA A 103 -16.55 13.01 -9.29
N ASP A 104 -17.61 13.45 -8.61
CA ASP A 104 -18.03 14.85 -8.62
C ASP A 104 -16.92 15.79 -8.12
N LYS A 105 -16.85 17.00 -8.69
CA LYS A 105 -15.82 18.04 -8.42
C LYS A 105 -15.89 18.66 -7.01
N THR A 106 -16.42 17.93 -6.03
CA THR A 106 -16.53 18.40 -4.65
C THR A 106 -15.35 17.85 -3.85
N TRP A 107 -14.67 18.69 -3.06
CA TRP A 107 -13.51 18.29 -2.24
C TRP A 107 -13.78 17.13 -1.27
N LEU A 108 -15.04 16.93 -0.88
CA LEU A 108 -15.47 15.80 -0.06
C LEU A 108 -15.52 14.46 -0.84
N ALA A 109 -15.74 14.49 -2.16
CA ALA A 109 -15.80 13.27 -2.99
C ALA A 109 -14.44 12.60 -3.16
N PHE A 110 -13.35 13.38 -3.14
CA PHE A 110 -11.98 12.85 -3.22
C PHE A 110 -11.67 11.88 -2.09
N GLY A 111 -12.14 12.18 -0.87
CA GLY A 111 -11.90 11.31 0.28
C GLY A 111 -12.50 9.91 0.11
N VAL A 112 -13.70 9.84 -0.45
CA VAL A 112 -14.41 8.56 -0.71
C VAL A 112 -13.69 7.75 -1.79
N VAL A 113 -13.13 8.39 -2.82
CA VAL A 113 -12.34 7.73 -3.86
C VAL A 113 -11.11 7.04 -3.27
N PHE A 114 -10.37 7.70 -2.38
CA PHE A 114 -9.19 7.10 -1.73
C PHE A 114 -9.56 5.90 -0.86
N VAL A 115 -10.68 5.98 -0.11
CA VAL A 115 -11.16 4.85 0.71
C VAL A 115 -11.59 3.66 -0.16
N ARG A 116 -12.36 3.90 -1.23
CA ARG A 116 -12.76 2.84 -2.18
C ARG A 116 -11.54 2.17 -2.80
N MET A 117 -10.53 2.95 -3.18
CA MET A 117 -9.28 2.42 -3.73
C MET A 117 -8.52 1.58 -2.69
N CYS A 118 -8.45 2.03 -1.44
CA CYS A 118 -7.84 1.27 -0.35
C CYS A 118 -8.57 -0.05 -0.09
N LEU A 119 -9.91 -0.06 -0.12
CA LEU A 119 -10.72 -1.28 0.03
C LEU A 119 -10.47 -2.26 -1.11
N VAL A 120 -10.61 -1.82 -2.37
CA VAL A 120 -10.42 -2.66 -3.56
C VAL A 120 -9.01 -3.27 -3.57
N THR A 121 -7.99 -2.46 -3.31
CA THR A 121 -6.60 -2.95 -3.30
C THR A 121 -6.30 -3.86 -2.12
N THR A 122 -7.02 -3.75 -1.01
CA THR A 122 -6.91 -4.66 0.14
C THR A 122 -7.57 -5.99 -0.17
N LEU A 123 -8.75 -5.98 -0.81
CA LEU A 123 -9.40 -7.20 -1.31
C LEU A 123 -8.48 -7.97 -2.27
N ILE A 124 -7.92 -7.29 -3.27
CA ILE A 124 -7.00 -7.92 -4.23
C ILE A 124 -5.77 -8.51 -3.52
N ALA A 125 -5.25 -7.81 -2.52
CA ALA A 125 -4.10 -8.28 -1.75
C ALA A 125 -4.42 -9.51 -0.89
N ILE A 126 -5.65 -9.61 -0.37
CA ILE A 126 -6.13 -10.81 0.34
C ILE A 126 -6.21 -11.99 -0.65
N PHE A 127 -6.85 -11.79 -1.80
CA PHE A 127 -6.97 -12.83 -2.85
C PHE A 127 -5.62 -13.36 -3.31
N ILE A 128 -4.63 -12.50 -3.54
CA ILE A 128 -3.27 -12.91 -3.97
C ILE A 128 -2.43 -13.42 -2.80
N GLY A 129 -2.68 -12.94 -1.59
CA GLY A 129 -1.88 -13.27 -0.42
C GLY A 129 -2.15 -14.66 0.15
N ILE A 130 -3.38 -15.18 0.00
CA ILE A 130 -3.76 -16.53 0.43
C ILE A 130 -2.91 -17.62 -0.28
N PRO A 131 -2.81 -17.65 -1.62
CA PRO A 131 -2.10 -18.73 -2.33
C PRO A 131 -0.57 -18.60 -2.36
N ILE A 132 0.01 -17.40 -2.20
CA ILE A 132 1.46 -17.17 -2.41
C ILE A 132 2.19 -16.80 -1.13
N ASN A 133 1.86 -15.64 -0.57
CA ASN A 133 2.47 -15.03 0.60
C ASN A 133 1.70 -13.78 0.99
N GLN A 134 1.58 -13.53 2.29
CA GLN A 134 1.07 -12.28 2.86
C GLN A 134 1.74 -10.99 2.36
N ARG A 135 2.95 -11.06 1.76
CA ARG A 135 3.66 -9.90 1.19
C ARG A 135 3.78 -9.93 -0.34
N ALA A 136 3.04 -10.79 -1.03
CA ALA A 136 3.05 -10.83 -2.49
C ALA A 136 2.68 -9.48 -3.10
N TRP A 137 1.59 -8.84 -2.63
CA TRP A 137 1.23 -7.50 -3.10
C TRP A 137 2.27 -6.43 -2.75
N CYS A 138 2.91 -6.52 -1.58
CA CYS A 138 3.95 -5.56 -1.18
C CYS A 138 5.18 -5.61 -2.10
N ALA A 139 5.48 -6.76 -2.70
CA ALA A 139 6.57 -6.88 -3.68
C ALA A 139 6.30 -6.12 -4.98
N ILE A 140 5.02 -6.03 -5.36
CA ILE A 140 4.55 -5.49 -6.65
C ILE A 140 3.96 -4.08 -6.50
N CYS A 141 3.77 -3.62 -5.26
CA CYS A 141 3.11 -2.37 -4.92
C CYS A 141 3.65 -1.17 -5.74
N PRO A 142 2.77 -0.37 -6.37
CA PRO A 142 3.16 0.76 -7.22
C PRO A 142 4.01 1.78 -6.46
N MET A 143 3.63 2.09 -5.22
CA MET A 143 4.38 2.96 -4.32
C MET A 143 5.76 2.40 -3.97
N GLY A 144 5.86 1.08 -3.76
CA GLY A 144 7.16 0.44 -3.51
C GLY A 144 8.09 0.47 -4.73
N THR A 145 7.53 0.55 -5.94
CA THR A 145 8.30 0.70 -7.19
C THR A 145 8.76 2.15 -7.37
N LEU A 146 7.90 3.14 -7.10
CA LEU A 146 8.28 4.56 -7.07
C LEU A 146 9.42 4.83 -6.08
N GLN A 147 9.28 4.38 -4.83
CA GLN A 147 10.28 4.58 -3.78
C GLN A 147 11.62 3.91 -4.11
N GLY A 148 11.59 2.75 -4.79
CA GLY A 148 12.81 2.08 -5.28
C GLY A 148 13.57 2.95 -6.27
N LYS A 149 12.84 3.60 -7.20
CA LYS A 149 13.43 4.48 -8.22
C LYS A 149 13.94 5.80 -7.62
N ILE A 150 13.16 6.40 -6.70
CA ILE A 150 13.56 7.61 -5.96
C ILE A 150 14.85 7.38 -5.17
N ASN A 151 14.95 6.26 -4.45
CA ASN A 151 16.17 5.93 -3.69
C ASN A 151 17.39 5.69 -4.60
N SER A 152 17.22 5.02 -5.74
CA SER A 152 18.32 4.85 -6.71
C SER A 152 18.79 6.18 -7.31
N CYS A 153 17.88 7.15 -7.46
CA CYS A 153 18.21 8.48 -7.97
C CYS A 153 18.85 9.36 -6.88
N SER A 154 18.39 9.27 -5.63
CA SER A 154 18.96 9.96 -4.46
C SER A 154 20.40 9.52 -4.19
N ARG A 155 20.69 8.20 -4.24
CA ARG A 155 22.07 7.69 -4.09
C ARG A 155 23.03 8.10 -5.21
N ARG A 156 22.55 8.56 -6.36
CA ARG A 156 23.40 9.07 -7.45
C ARG A 156 23.78 10.54 -7.26
N LYS A 157 23.10 11.27 -6.36
CA LYS A 157 23.41 12.66 -6.00
C LYS A 157 24.36 12.80 -4.80
N LYS A 158 24.82 11.69 -4.22
CA LYS A 158 25.68 11.68 -3.04
C LYS A 158 27.06 11.12 -3.37
#